data_AF-A0A536AKT2-F1
#
_entry.id   AF-A0A536AKT2-F1
#
_cell.length_a   1.000
_cell.length_b   1.000
_cell.length_c   1.000
_cell.angle_alpha   90.00
_cell.angle_beta   90.00
_cell.angle_gamma   90.00
#
_symmetry.space_group_name_H-M   'P 1'
#
loop_
_entity.id
_entity.type
_entity.pdbx_description
1 polymer ?
#
loop_
_entity_poly.entity_id
_entity_poly.type
_entity_poly.pdbx_seq_one_letter_code
_entity_poly.pdbx_strand_id
1 'polypeptide(L)'
;NSPTGALFDRPAVEAAVAASSGVVVIDEAYVDFAPHTCLPLLDRYDNVLVLRTFSKSYSLAGMRIGFALGPSELIEALNGVKDSYNVDRLAIVAAAAAIADEDHHRKVVDEVVAN
;
A
#
# COMPACT_ATOMS: atom_id res chain seq x y z
N ASN A 1 8.50 7.12 6.12
CA ASN A 1 9.77 6.46 5.71
C ASN A 1 10.23 5.53 6.82
N SER A 2 10.74 4.34 6.50
CA SER A 2 11.23 3.36 7.49
C SER A 2 12.77 3.30 7.45
N PRO A 3 13.48 3.22 8.59
CA PRO A 3 12.99 3.12 9.97
C PRO A 3 12.73 4.48 10.64
N THR A 4 12.95 5.60 9.95
CA THR A 4 12.99 6.93 10.57
C THR A 4 11.64 7.49 11.02
N GLY A 5 10.53 6.90 10.56
CA GLY A 5 9.18 7.44 10.76
C GLY A 5 8.90 8.73 9.96
N ALA A 6 9.89 9.29 9.26
CA ALA A 6 9.76 10.59 8.60
C ALA A 6 8.64 10.58 7.55
N LEU A 7 7.73 11.55 7.65
CA LEU A 7 6.67 11.76 6.67
C LEU A 7 7.20 12.66 5.55
N PHE A 8 6.99 12.22 4.31
CA PHE A 8 7.08 13.11 3.16
C PHE A 8 5.67 13.60 2.86
N ASP A 9 5.52 14.90 2.71
CA ASP A 9 4.24 15.43 2.25
C ASP A 9 4.02 15.03 0.78
N ARG A 10 2.75 14.98 0.39
CA ARG A 10 2.38 14.61 -0.98
C ARG A 10 3.02 15.52 -2.04
N PRO A 11 3.14 16.85 -1.85
CA PRO A 11 3.86 17.71 -2.80
C PRO A 11 5.34 17.31 -3.02
N ALA A 12 6.08 16.94 -1.97
CA ALA A 12 7.46 16.48 -2.15
C ALA A 12 7.53 15.14 -2.90
N VAL A 13 6.61 14.21 -2.61
CA VAL A 13 6.51 12.94 -3.35
C VAL A 13 6.16 13.20 -4.81
N GLU A 14 5.20 14.09 -5.06
CA GLU A 14 4.78 14.47 -6.41
C GLU A 14 5.92 15.11 -7.23
N ALA A 15 6.74 15.95 -6.61
CA ALA A 15 7.92 16.51 -7.27
C ALA A 15 8.90 15.42 -7.71
N ALA A 16 9.10 14.37 -6.89
CA ALA A 16 9.92 13.22 -7.26
C ALA A 16 9.28 12.39 -8.38
N VAL A 17 7.96 12.20 -8.36
CA VAL A 17 7.21 11.54 -9.43
C VAL A 17 7.37 12.28 -10.76
N ALA A 18 7.17 13.60 -10.75
CA ALA A 18 7.26 14.44 -11.94
C ALA A 18 8.68 14.53 -12.52
N ALA A 19 9.72 14.41 -11.68
CA ALA A 19 11.10 14.44 -12.10
C ALA A 19 11.61 13.07 -12.62
N SER A 20 10.87 11.99 -12.39
CA SER A 20 11.30 10.64 -12.76
C SER A 20 10.95 10.32 -14.21
N SER A 21 11.93 9.80 -14.97
CA SER A 21 11.70 9.20 -16.30
C SER A 21 11.25 7.73 -16.23
N GLY A 22 11.28 7.12 -15.05
CA GLY A 22 10.88 5.73 -14.82
C GLY A 22 9.64 5.62 -13.93
N VAL A 23 9.27 4.37 -13.63
CA VAL A 23 8.21 4.06 -12.66
C VAL A 23 8.65 4.43 -11.26
N VAL A 24 7.82 5.21 -10.57
CA VAL A 24 8.01 5.55 -9.16
C VAL A 24 7.11 4.67 -8.31
N VAL A 25 7.74 3.92 -7.42
CA VAL A 25 7.06 3.05 -6.46
C VAL A 25 6.98 3.75 -5.12
N ILE A 26 5.76 3.94 -4.62
CA ILE A 26 5.46 4.54 -3.33
C ILE A 26 5.05 3.41 -2.38
N ASP A 27 5.95 3.05 -1.46
CA ASP A 27 5.68 2.06 -0.43
C ASP A 27 4.87 2.68 0.72
N GLU A 28 3.58 2.36 0.75
CA GLU A 28 2.59 2.79 1.75
C GLU A 28 2.36 1.73 2.83
N ALA A 29 3.36 0.91 3.19
CA ALA A 29 3.23 -0.10 4.23
C ALA A 29 2.74 0.41 5.60
N TYR A 30 2.91 1.71 5.89
CA TYR A 30 2.49 2.35 7.14
C TYR A 30 1.45 3.45 6.95
N VAL A 31 0.81 3.56 5.77
CA VAL A 31 -0.07 4.69 5.44
C VAL A 31 -1.29 4.81 6.36
N ASP A 32 -1.78 3.68 6.88
CA ASP A 32 -2.93 3.68 7.79
C ASP A 32 -2.63 4.40 9.12
N PHE A 33 -1.34 4.56 9.48
CA PHE A 33 -0.91 5.35 10.64
C PHE A 33 -0.46 6.78 10.27
N ALA A 34 -0.52 7.12 8.98
CA ALA A 34 -0.13 8.43 8.46
C ALA A 34 -1.36 9.29 8.19
N PRO A 35 -1.24 10.63 8.24
CA PRO A 35 -2.40 11.51 8.04
C PRO A 35 -2.93 11.49 6.59
N HIS A 36 -2.11 11.12 5.61
CA HIS A 36 -2.43 11.23 4.20
C HIS A 36 -1.82 10.10 3.36
N THR A 37 -2.52 9.76 2.27
CA THR A 37 -2.06 8.84 1.23
C THR A 37 -1.70 9.57 -0.07
N CYS A 38 -0.85 8.94 -0.88
CA CYS A 38 -0.49 9.31 -2.23
C CYS A 38 -1.43 8.75 -3.31
N LEU A 39 -2.53 8.05 -2.97
CA LEU A 39 -3.48 7.54 -3.97
C LEU A 39 -3.94 8.57 -5.02
N PRO A 40 -4.19 9.85 -4.68
CA PRO A 40 -4.59 10.84 -5.69
C PRO A 40 -3.53 11.15 -6.76
N LEU A 41 -2.29 10.68 -6.60
CA LEU A 41 -1.28 10.75 -7.66
C LEU A 41 -1.57 9.75 -8.79
N LEU A 42 -2.29 8.67 -8.52
CA LEU A 42 -2.69 7.69 -9.53
C LEU A 42 -3.65 8.29 -10.56
N ASP A 43 -4.42 9.31 -10.19
CA ASP A 43 -5.32 10.03 -11.12
C ASP A 43 -4.57 10.99 -12.05
N ARG A 44 -3.27 11.21 -11.80
CA ARG A 44 -2.48 12.28 -12.44
C ARG A 44 -1.24 11.78 -13.17
N TYR A 45 -0.76 10.57 -12.85
CA TYR A 45 0.51 10.05 -13.34
C TYR A 45 0.41 8.58 -13.71
N ASP A 46 0.82 8.25 -14.93
CA ASP A 46 0.82 6.87 -15.46
C ASP A 46 2.10 6.09 -15.13
N ASN A 47 3.02 6.68 -14.36
CA ASN A 47 4.27 6.06 -13.93
C ASN A 47 4.33 5.81 -12.42
N VAL A 48 3.18 5.75 -11.72
CA VAL A 48 3.12 5.56 -10.26
C VAL A 48 2.54 4.19 -9.89
N LEU A 49 3.21 3.49 -8.98
CA LEU A 49 2.68 2.33 -8.26
C LEU A 49 2.63 2.63 -6.77
N VAL A 50 1.49 2.44 -6.14
CA VAL A 50 1.33 2.50 -4.68
C VAL A 50 1.26 1.07 -4.13
N LEU A 51 2.14 0.72 -3.20
CA LEU A 51 2.16 -0.59 -2.56
C LEU A 51 1.57 -0.53 -1.16
N ARG A 52 0.76 -1.53 -0.79
CA ARG A 52 0.24 -1.68 0.57
C ARG A 52 0.35 -3.12 1.05
N THR A 53 0.29 -3.29 2.36
CA THR A 53 0.37 -4.61 3.01
C THR A 53 -0.65 -4.73 4.12
N PHE A 54 -1.13 -5.95 4.34
CA PHE A 54 -1.92 -6.31 5.51
C PHE A 54 -1.05 -6.64 6.73
N SER A 55 0.27 -6.58 6.60
CA SER A 55 1.19 -7.02 7.66
C SER A 55 1.18 -6.11 8.89
N LYS A 56 0.70 -4.87 8.76
CA LYS A 56 0.84 -3.83 9.79
C LYS A 56 -0.52 -3.52 10.42
N SER A 57 -1.27 -2.61 9.83
CA SER A 57 -2.56 -2.12 10.32
C SER A 57 -3.64 -3.19 10.43
N TYR A 58 -3.59 -4.24 9.62
CA TYR A 58 -4.53 -5.36 9.68
C TYR A 58 -4.07 -6.53 10.57
N SER A 59 -2.92 -6.43 11.25
CA SER A 59 -2.38 -7.50 12.11
C SER A 59 -2.15 -8.86 11.42
N LEU A 60 -2.00 -8.90 10.09
CA LEU A 60 -1.82 -10.14 9.31
C LEU A 60 -0.37 -10.37 8.86
N ALA A 61 0.62 -10.00 9.68
CA ALA A 61 2.05 -10.15 9.33
C ALA A 61 2.42 -11.59 8.93
N GLY A 62 1.83 -12.59 9.57
CA GLY A 62 2.06 -14.01 9.28
C GLY A 62 1.44 -14.50 7.97
N MET A 63 0.44 -13.80 7.43
CA MET A 63 -0.30 -14.24 6.22
C MET A 63 0.36 -13.81 4.91
N ARG A 64 1.38 -12.93 4.97
CA ARG A 64 2.20 -12.50 3.82
C ARG A 64 1.39 -11.97 2.62
N ILE A 65 0.39 -11.14 2.89
CA ILE A 65 -0.48 -10.55 1.87
C ILE A 65 -0.30 -9.04 1.73
N GLY A 66 -0.31 -8.58 0.47
CA GLY A 66 -0.19 -7.19 0.07
C GLY A 66 -0.71 -6.98 -1.35
N PHE A 67 -0.77 -5.73 -1.79
CA PHE A 67 -1.32 -5.37 -3.09
C PHE A 67 -0.65 -4.12 -3.65
N ALA A 68 -0.76 -3.96 -4.96
CA ALA A 68 -0.31 -2.79 -5.69
C ALA A 68 -1.52 -2.11 -6.34
N LEU A 69 -1.49 -0.78 -6.37
CA LEU A 69 -2.45 0.08 -7.06
C LEU A 69 -1.67 0.92 -8.07
N GLY A 70 -2.17 0.99 -9.29
CA GLY A 70 -1.54 1.79 -10.34
C GLY A 70 -2.21 1.61 -11.71
N PRO A 71 -1.64 2.23 -12.75
CA PRO A 71 -2.10 2.14 -14.13
C PRO A 71 -2.22 0.70 -14.60
N SER A 72 -3.25 0.42 -15.41
CA SER A 72 -3.55 -0.93 -15.90
C SER A 72 -2.36 -1.58 -16.60
N GLU A 73 -1.61 -0.82 -17.41
CA GLU A 73 -0.41 -1.30 -18.11
C GLU A 73 0.66 -1.81 -17.13
N LEU A 74 0.91 -1.09 -16.03
CA LEU A 74 1.87 -1.52 -15.01
C LEU A 74 1.35 -2.74 -14.24
N ILE A 75 0.06 -2.79 -13.94
CA ILE A 75 -0.56 -3.94 -13.26
C ILE A 75 -0.53 -5.19 -14.14
N GLU A 76 -0.78 -5.06 -15.45
CA GLU A 76 -0.67 -6.14 -16.42
C GLU A 76 0.76 -6.66 -16.53
N ALA A 77 1.75 -5.76 -16.58
CA ALA A 77 3.16 -6.12 -16.55
C ALA A 77 3.53 -6.91 -15.28
N LEU A 78 3.05 -6.47 -14.10
CA LEU A 78 3.25 -7.21 -12.85
C LEU A 78 2.58 -8.58 -12.88
N ASN A 79 1.37 -8.68 -13.43
CA ASN A 79 0.66 -9.95 -13.59
C ASN A 79 1.38 -10.93 -14.53
N GLY A 80 2.09 -10.42 -15.54
CA GLY A 80 2.89 -11.24 -16.46
C GLY A 80 4.16 -11.83 -15.83
N VAL A 81 4.68 -11.22 -14.76
CA VAL A 81 5.93 -11.65 -14.11
C VAL A 81 5.69 -12.42 -12.81
N LYS A 82 4.63 -12.08 -12.06
CA LYS A 82 4.33 -12.76 -10.80
C LYS A 82 4.01 -14.24 -11.02
N ASP A 83 4.26 -15.07 -10.01
CA ASP A 83 3.80 -16.45 -10.05
C ASP A 83 2.27 -16.53 -10.18
N SER A 84 1.80 -17.60 -10.86
CA SER A 84 0.37 -17.83 -11.09
C SER A 84 -0.40 -17.94 -9.77
N TYR A 85 0.22 -18.50 -8.72
CA TYR A 85 -0.39 -18.74 -7.42
C TYR A 85 0.49 -18.20 -6.28
N ASN A 86 0.69 -16.89 -6.27
CA ASN A 86 1.55 -16.20 -5.30
C ASN A 86 0.90 -15.88 -3.94
N VAL A 87 -0.37 -16.21 -3.75
CA VAL A 87 -1.12 -16.00 -2.49
C VAL A 87 -2.04 -17.19 -2.24
N ASP A 88 -1.99 -17.79 -1.05
CA ASP A 88 -2.81 -18.95 -0.71
C ASP A 88 -4.27 -18.57 -0.38
N ARG A 89 -5.15 -19.59 -0.39
CA ARG A 89 -6.59 -19.39 -0.16
C ARG A 89 -6.91 -18.83 1.23
N LEU A 90 -6.19 -19.22 2.27
CA LEU A 90 -6.44 -18.77 3.63
C LEU A 90 -6.04 -17.30 3.79
N ALA A 91 -4.92 -16.88 3.17
CA ALA A 91 -4.51 -15.48 3.13
C ALA A 91 -5.56 -14.60 2.43
N ILE A 92 -6.13 -15.04 1.31
CA ILE A 92 -7.20 -14.31 0.59
C ILE A 92 -8.44 -14.16 1.47
N VAL A 93 -8.91 -15.24 2.12
CA VAL A 93 -10.09 -15.20 3.00
C VAL A 93 -9.84 -14.28 4.21
N ALA A 94 -8.67 -14.36 4.82
CA ALA A 94 -8.30 -13.52 5.96
C ALA A 94 -8.26 -12.03 5.57
N ALA A 95 -7.65 -11.68 4.43
CA ALA A 95 -7.62 -10.29 3.97
C ALA A 95 -9.00 -9.75 3.60
N ALA A 96 -9.86 -10.55 2.95
CA ALA A 96 -11.22 -10.15 2.64
C ALA A 96 -12.04 -9.87 3.91
N ALA A 97 -11.94 -10.73 4.92
CA ALA A 97 -12.59 -10.52 6.21
C ALA A 97 -12.03 -9.27 6.92
N ALA A 98 -10.71 -9.06 6.88
CA ALA A 98 -10.07 -7.92 7.51
C ALA A 98 -10.44 -6.58 6.85
N ILE A 99 -10.65 -6.54 5.53
CA ILE A 99 -11.17 -5.35 4.84
C ILE A 99 -12.60 -5.04 5.27
N ALA A 100 -13.43 -6.07 5.45
CA ALA A 100 -14.85 -5.89 5.79
C ALA A 100 -15.07 -5.44 7.24
N ASP A 101 -14.12 -5.70 8.14
CA ASP A 101 -14.19 -5.33 9.56
C ASP A 101 -13.48 -3.99 9.82
N GLU A 102 -14.09 -2.90 9.33
CA GLU A 102 -13.57 -1.54 9.47
C GLU A 102 -13.45 -1.09 10.94
N ASP A 103 -14.35 -1.57 11.81
CA ASP A 103 -14.37 -1.22 13.23
C ASP A 103 -13.14 -1.80 13.95
N HIS A 104 -12.80 -3.06 13.68
CA HIS A 104 -11.60 -3.68 14.22
C HIS A 104 -10.33 -3.00 13.69
N HIS A 105 -10.24 -2.76 12.37
CA HIS A 105 -9.08 -2.08 11.77
C HIS A 105 -8.86 -0.70 12.38
N ARG A 106 -9.91 0.10 12.51
CA ARG A 106 -9.85 1.44 13.12
C ARG A 106 -9.38 1.38 14.56
N LYS A 107 -9.93 0.45 15.36
CA LYS A 107 -9.49 0.25 16.74
C LYS A 107 -7.99 -0.04 16.82
N VAL A 108 -7.47 -0.94 15.99
CA VAL A 108 -6.03 -1.27 15.95
C VAL A 108 -5.19 -0.04 15.58
N VAL A 109 -5.61 0.71 14.56
CA VAL A 109 -4.91 1.92 14.12
C VAL A 109 -4.89 2.98 15.21
N ASP A 110 -6.04 3.27 15.83
CA ASP A 110 -6.18 4.27 16.89
C ASP A 110 -5.33 3.92 18.11
N GLU A 111 -5.30 2.64 18.51
CA GLU A 111 -4.44 2.15 19.60
C GLU A 111 -2.95 2.36 19.30
N VAL A 112 -2.51 2.13 18.06
CA VAL A 112 -1.10 2.33 17.68
C VAL A 112 -0.74 3.81 17.59
N VAL A 113 -1.61 4.65 17.03
CA VAL A 113 -1.34 6.09 16.86
C VAL A 113 -1.38 6.85 18.19
N ALA A 114 -2.14 6.37 19.17
CA ALA A 114 -2.21 6.98 20.49
C ALA A 114 -0.96 6.73 21.36
N ASN A 115 -0.12 5.74 21.01
CA ASN A 115 1.13 5.40 21.70
C ASN A 115 2.33 6.15 21.11
#